data_AF-A0A9J5WA94-F1
#
_entry.id   AF-A0A9J5WA94-F1
#
_cell.length_a   1.000
_cell.length_b   1.000
_cell.length_c   1.000
_cell.angle_alpha   90.00
_cell.angle_beta   90.00
_cell.angle_gamma   90.00
#
_symmetry.space_group_name_H-M   'P 1'
#
loop_
_entity.id
_entity.type
_entity.pdbx_description
1 polymer ?
#
loop_
_entity_poly.entity_id
_entity_poly.type
_entity_poly.pdbx_seq_one_letter_code
_entity_poly.pdbx_strand_id
1 'polypeptide(L)'
;MLSEEDSMIIRSPEPKVKILLDRNPVKTSFEEWARSGHFSRTIAKGPDTTTWIWILHGDAHDFDSHTSDLEEISQKVFSAHFGQHSIIFLWLSNMYFHGARFSNYKAWLKMLWNCQDASKENM
;
A
#
# COMPACT_ATOMS: atom_id res chain seq x y z
N MET A 1 4.01 52.47 5.14
CA MET A 1 2.67 52.06 5.66
C MET A 1 2.33 50.60 5.30
N LEU A 2 3.29 49.76 4.85
CA LEU A 2 3.11 48.33 4.62
C LEU A 2 4.07 47.47 5.47
N SER A 3 4.77 48.07 6.44
CA SER A 3 5.80 47.41 7.26
C SER A 3 5.34 47.06 8.67
N GLU A 4 4.14 47.48 9.08
CA GLU A 4 3.61 47.28 10.44
C GLU A 4 2.53 46.19 10.53
N GLU A 5 1.95 45.74 9.41
CA GLU A 5 0.96 44.65 9.43
C GLU A 5 1.60 43.26 9.47
N ASP A 6 2.83 43.10 9.00
CA ASP A 6 3.53 41.81 8.98
C ASP A 6 4.05 41.37 10.38
N SER A 7 4.00 42.25 11.39
CA SER A 7 4.42 41.92 12.76
C SER A 7 3.32 41.26 13.60
N MET A 8 2.07 41.20 13.11
CA MET A 8 0.92 40.67 13.87
C MET A 8 0.50 39.24 13.50
N ILE A 9 1.27 38.54 12.67
CA ILE A 9 1.14 37.08 12.55
C ILE A 9 2.21 36.44 13.44
N ILE A 10 1.88 36.16 14.70
CA ILE A 10 2.67 35.25 15.54
C ILE A 10 2.49 33.85 14.95
N ARG A 11 3.33 33.48 13.98
CA ARG A 11 3.46 32.07 13.57
C ARG A 11 4.08 31.34 14.75
N SER A 12 3.29 30.49 15.41
CA SER A 12 3.80 29.53 16.38
C SER A 12 4.97 28.77 15.73
N PRO A 13 6.11 28.58 16.41
CA PRO A 13 7.21 27.81 15.83
C PRO A 13 6.69 26.44 15.40
N GLU A 14 6.85 26.10 14.12
CA GLU A 14 6.48 24.79 13.60
C GLU A 14 7.18 23.71 14.45
N PRO A 15 6.45 22.70 14.96
CA PRO A 15 7.08 21.64 15.73
C PRO A 15 8.13 20.96 14.85
N LYS A 16 9.40 21.03 15.26
CA LYS A 16 10.50 20.34 14.57
C LYS A 16 10.29 18.83 14.71
N VAL A 17 9.68 18.22 13.71
CA VAL A 17 9.52 16.76 13.63
C VAL A 17 10.91 16.14 13.41
N LYS A 18 11.29 15.20 14.28
CA LYS A 18 12.52 14.41 14.12
C LYS A 18 12.15 13.03 13.60
N ILE A 19 12.87 12.57 12.58
CA ILE A 19 12.75 11.19 12.08
C ILE A 19 13.62 10.31 12.97
N LEU A 20 12.99 9.40 13.71
CA LEU A 20 13.66 8.35 14.48
C LEU A 20 13.37 7.02 13.80
N LEU A 21 14.41 6.23 13.55
CA LEU A 21 14.31 4.93 12.89
C LEU A 21 15.30 3.97 13.55
N ASP A 22 14.82 2.79 13.93
CA ASP A 22 15.68 1.70 14.35
C ASP A 22 16.31 1.00 13.13
N ARG A 23 17.59 0.65 13.22
CA ARG A 23 18.33 0.02 12.12
C ARG A 23 18.33 -1.50 12.29
N ASN A 24 17.77 -2.18 11.29
CA ASN A 24 17.66 -3.64 11.24
C ASN A 24 16.97 -4.22 12.48
N PRO A 25 15.73 -3.78 12.81
CA PRO A 25 15.00 -4.30 13.97
C PRO A 25 14.68 -5.80 13.82
N VAL A 26 14.50 -6.28 12.58
CA VAL A 26 14.23 -7.69 12.26
C VAL A 26 15.23 -8.19 11.22
N LYS A 27 15.85 -9.35 11.49
CA LYS A 27 16.78 -10.01 10.56
C LYS A 27 16.00 -10.63 9.39
N THR A 28 16.41 -10.35 8.17
CA THR A 28 15.87 -11.00 6.97
C THR A 28 16.35 -12.45 6.89
N SER A 29 15.43 -13.41 6.98
CA SER A 29 15.72 -14.84 6.86
C SER A 29 14.49 -15.65 6.49
N PHE A 30 14.68 -16.89 6.02
CA PHE A 30 13.60 -17.84 5.71
C PHE A 30 13.20 -18.73 6.89
N GLU A 31 13.83 -18.58 8.05
CA GLU A 31 13.61 -19.47 9.21
C GLU A 31 12.14 -19.42 9.68
N GLU A 32 11.59 -18.21 9.77
CA GLU A 32 10.19 -18.00 10.18
C GLU A 32 9.18 -18.47 9.12
N TRP A 33 9.57 -18.53 7.84
CA TRP A 33 8.71 -19.03 6.76
C TRP A 33 8.47 -20.54 6.88
N ALA A 34 9.44 -21.28 7.42
CA ALA A 34 9.31 -22.71 7.70
C ALA A 34 8.40 -22.98 8.91
N ARG A 35 8.10 -21.97 9.74
CA ARG A 35 7.31 -22.06 10.97
C ARG A 35 5.94 -21.42 10.77
N SER A 36 5.05 -22.14 10.11
CA SER A 36 3.67 -21.67 9.90
C SER A 36 3.01 -21.30 11.24
N GLY A 37 2.48 -20.09 11.32
CA GLY A 37 1.87 -19.57 12.55
C GLY A 37 2.86 -19.01 13.58
N HIS A 38 4.13 -18.78 13.23
CA HIS A 38 5.14 -18.18 14.13
C HIS A 38 4.68 -16.89 14.85
N PHE A 39 3.78 -16.14 14.22
CA PHE A 39 3.22 -14.89 14.73
C PHE A 39 2.28 -15.04 15.93
N SER A 40 1.79 -16.25 16.22
CA SER A 40 0.92 -16.49 17.39
C SER A 40 1.34 -17.74 18.15
N ARG A 41 1.54 -17.60 19.46
CA ARG A 41 1.96 -18.69 20.35
C ARG A 41 0.98 -19.86 20.38
N THR A 42 -0.30 -19.59 20.10
CA THR A 42 -1.38 -20.58 20.11
C THR A 42 -1.27 -21.51 18.92
N ILE A 43 -0.98 -20.97 17.73
CA ILE A 43 -0.89 -21.74 16.47
C ILE A 43 0.54 -22.20 16.15
N ALA A 44 1.58 -21.59 16.74
CA ALA A 44 2.98 -21.96 16.52
C ALA A 44 3.33 -23.40 16.95
N LYS A 45 2.47 -24.06 17.75
CA LYS A 45 2.64 -25.46 18.18
C LYS A 45 2.36 -26.47 17.05
N GLY A 46 1.73 -26.04 15.96
CA GLY A 46 1.39 -26.88 14.82
C GLY A 46 -0.07 -27.34 14.79
N PRO A 47 -0.47 -28.03 13.70
CA PRO A 47 -1.86 -28.38 13.45
C PRO A 47 -2.32 -29.63 14.21
N ASP A 48 -3.10 -29.43 15.29
CA ASP A 48 -3.79 -30.55 15.97
C ASP A 48 -5.13 -30.90 15.29
N THR A 49 -5.77 -29.93 14.64
CA THR A 49 -7.06 -30.09 13.94
C THR A 49 -7.07 -29.27 12.65
N THR A 50 -7.99 -29.57 11.72
CA THR A 50 -8.15 -28.77 10.49
C THR A 50 -8.59 -27.33 10.78
N THR A 51 -9.22 -27.07 11.93
CA THR A 51 -9.52 -25.72 12.42
C THR A 51 -8.28 -24.85 12.51
N TRP A 52 -7.12 -25.42 12.83
CA TRP A 52 -5.84 -24.71 12.85
C TRP A 52 -5.54 -23.98 11.54
N ILE A 53 -5.85 -24.61 10.39
CA ILE A 53 -5.62 -24.01 9.06
C ILE A 53 -6.46 -22.74 8.90
N TRP A 54 -7.71 -22.78 9.35
CA TRP A 54 -8.62 -21.64 9.25
C TRP A 54 -8.20 -20.51 10.19
N ILE A 55 -7.79 -20.84 11.42
CA ILE A 55 -7.25 -19.85 12.38
C ILE A 55 -5.99 -19.21 11.81
N LEU A 56 -5.07 -20.00 11.22
CA LEU A 56 -3.86 -19.49 10.59
C LEU A 56 -4.15 -18.42 9.54
N HIS A 57 -5.17 -18.61 8.69
CA HIS A 57 -5.52 -17.64 7.66
C HIS A 57 -6.30 -16.44 8.22
N GLY A 58 -7.21 -16.68 9.17
CA GLY A 58 -8.02 -15.63 9.79
C GLY A 58 -7.17 -14.65 10.59
N ASP A 59 -6.18 -15.15 11.31
CA ASP A 59 -5.34 -14.35 12.21
C ASP A 59 -4.13 -13.73 11.50
N ALA A 60 -3.86 -14.06 10.23
CA ALA A 60 -2.65 -13.63 9.53
C ALA A 60 -2.46 -12.10 9.46
N HIS A 61 -3.57 -11.35 9.43
CA HIS A 61 -3.58 -9.89 9.38
C HIS A 61 -4.11 -9.23 10.67
N ASP A 62 -4.39 -10.01 11.70
CA ASP A 62 -4.81 -9.51 13.01
C ASP A 62 -3.58 -9.14 13.86
N PHE A 63 -2.91 -8.03 13.50
CA PHE A 63 -1.63 -7.67 14.11
C PHE A 63 -1.71 -7.40 15.63
N ASP A 64 -2.88 -6.95 16.11
CA ASP A 64 -3.12 -6.70 17.53
C ASP A 64 -3.13 -7.99 18.37
N SER A 65 -3.46 -9.14 17.77
CA SER A 65 -3.37 -10.43 18.47
C SER A 65 -1.97 -11.05 18.44
N HIS A 66 -1.06 -10.53 17.61
CA HIS A 66 0.32 -11.02 17.51
C HIS A 66 1.22 -10.47 18.62
N THR A 67 1.05 -9.19 18.96
CA THR A 67 1.90 -8.45 19.90
C THR A 67 1.11 -7.32 20.54
N SER A 68 1.46 -6.92 21.76
CA SER A 68 0.89 -5.75 22.42
C SER A 68 1.72 -4.47 22.19
N ASP A 69 2.82 -4.57 21.44
CA ASP A 69 3.70 -3.45 21.14
C ASP A 69 3.17 -2.63 19.95
N LEU A 70 2.72 -1.40 20.25
CA LEU A 70 2.18 -0.49 19.24
C LEU A 70 3.22 -0.07 18.20
N GLU A 71 4.51 -0.03 18.56
CA GLU A 71 5.57 0.29 17.61
C GLU A 71 5.66 -0.81 16.55
N GLU A 72 5.75 -2.07 16.99
CA GLU A 72 5.79 -3.23 16.10
C GLU A 72 4.53 -3.34 15.22
N ILE A 73 3.34 -3.13 15.78
CA ILE A 73 2.07 -3.10 15.03
C ILE A 73 2.13 -2.02 13.95
N SER A 74 2.54 -0.81 14.31
CA SER A 74 2.62 0.31 13.37
C SER A 74 3.62 0.04 12.23
N GLN A 75 4.76 -0.59 12.52
CA GLN A 75 5.76 -0.99 11.52
C GLN A 75 5.21 -2.05 10.55
N LYS A 76 4.46 -3.04 11.07
CA LYS A 76 3.79 -4.07 10.25
C LYS A 76 2.72 -3.46 9.35
N VAL A 77 1.86 -2.60 9.92
CA VAL A 77 0.81 -1.90 9.16
C VAL A 77 1.43 -1.03 8.07
N PHE A 78 2.43 -0.22 8.40
CA PHE A 78 3.12 0.63 7.42
C PHE A 78 3.74 -0.19 6.27
N SER A 79 4.39 -1.31 6.60
CA SER A 79 4.97 -2.22 5.61
C SER A 79 3.91 -2.90 4.73
N ALA A 80 2.80 -3.35 5.33
CA ALA A 80 1.68 -3.97 4.60
C ALA A 80 1.04 -3.00 3.59
N HIS A 81 0.98 -1.70 3.89
CA HIS A 81 0.51 -0.70 2.94
C HIS A 81 1.38 -0.67 1.69
N PHE A 82 2.71 -0.73 1.79
CA PHE A 82 3.58 -0.80 0.60
C PHE A 82 3.35 -2.08 -0.20
N GLY A 83 3.10 -3.21 0.49
CA GLY A 83 2.64 -4.44 -0.15
C GLY A 83 1.40 -4.21 -1.01
N GLN A 84 0.35 -3.62 -0.43
CA GLN A 84 -0.89 -3.30 -1.14
C GLN A 84 -0.67 -2.35 -2.33
N HIS A 85 0.09 -1.27 -2.13
CA HIS A 85 0.40 -0.33 -3.22
C HIS A 85 1.18 -1.01 -4.35
N SER A 86 2.11 -1.91 -4.04
CA SER A 86 2.86 -2.65 -5.07
C SER A 86 1.94 -3.54 -5.93
N ILE A 87 0.94 -4.18 -5.32
CA ILE A 87 -0.05 -5.00 -6.03
C ILE A 87 -0.93 -4.11 -6.92
N ILE A 88 -1.34 -2.94 -6.43
CA ILE A 88 -2.10 -1.96 -7.21
C ILE A 88 -1.28 -1.49 -8.42
N PHE A 89 -0.01 -1.14 -8.24
CA PHE A 89 0.85 -0.73 -9.35
C PHE A 89 1.09 -1.85 -10.35
N LEU A 90 1.26 -3.09 -9.89
CA LEU A 90 1.37 -4.25 -10.77
C LEU A 90 0.09 -4.46 -11.58
N TRP A 91 -1.07 -4.33 -10.93
CA TRP A 91 -2.37 -4.44 -11.59
C TRP A 91 -2.58 -3.35 -12.64
N LEU A 92 -2.30 -2.08 -12.31
CA LEU A 92 -2.37 -0.96 -13.25
C LEU A 92 -1.39 -1.14 -14.42
N SER A 93 -0.15 -1.52 -14.13
CA SER A 93 0.86 -1.83 -15.14
C SER A 93 0.36 -2.90 -16.12
N ASN A 94 -0.28 -3.95 -15.61
CA ASN A 94 -0.87 -4.99 -16.44
C ASN A 94 -2.00 -4.45 -17.32
N MET A 95 -2.87 -3.57 -16.80
CA MET A 95 -3.92 -2.91 -17.59
C MET A 95 -3.32 -2.08 -18.74
N TYR A 96 -2.28 -1.28 -18.47
CA TYR A 96 -1.58 -0.52 -19.50
C TYR A 96 -0.92 -1.44 -20.54
N PHE A 97 -0.27 -2.50 -20.10
CA PHE A 97 0.41 -3.45 -20.98
C PHE A 97 -0.57 -4.16 -21.92
N HIS A 98 -1.68 -4.68 -21.37
CA HIS A 98 -2.73 -5.29 -22.17
C HIS A 98 -3.36 -4.29 -23.15
N GLY A 99 -3.62 -3.06 -22.70
CA GLY A 99 -4.08 -1.97 -23.56
C GLY A 99 -3.12 -1.69 -24.73
N ALA A 100 -1.81 -1.63 -24.47
CA ALA A 100 -0.82 -1.32 -25.49
C ALA A 100 -0.61 -2.46 -26.51
N ARG A 101 -0.74 -3.72 -26.09
CA ARG A 101 -0.40 -4.89 -26.93
C ARG A 101 -1.59 -5.58 -27.58
N PHE A 102 -2.71 -5.66 -26.88
CA PHE A 102 -3.82 -6.55 -27.28
C PHE A 102 -5.15 -5.82 -27.49
N SER A 103 -5.19 -4.49 -27.33
CA SER A 103 -6.42 -3.72 -27.56
C SER A 103 -6.49 -3.09 -28.95
N ASN A 104 -7.69 -2.69 -29.35
CA ASN A 104 -7.96 -1.89 -30.55
C ASN A 104 -7.87 -0.37 -30.28
N TYR A 105 -7.19 0.07 -29.22
CA TYR A 105 -7.17 1.47 -28.78
C TYR A 105 -6.80 2.48 -29.88
N LYS A 106 -5.82 2.15 -30.73
CA LYS A 106 -5.45 3.01 -31.88
C LYS A 106 -6.57 3.15 -32.92
N ALA A 107 -7.30 2.07 -33.20
CA ALA A 107 -8.41 2.10 -34.14
C ALA A 107 -9.60 2.88 -33.55
N TRP A 108 -9.89 2.66 -32.27
CA TRP A 108 -10.90 3.40 -31.52
C TRP A 108 -10.61 4.91 -31.52
N LEU A 109 -9.38 5.33 -31.24
CA LEU A 109 -8.97 6.75 -31.28
C LEU A 109 -9.17 7.38 -32.67
N LYS A 110 -8.82 6.66 -33.74
CA LYS A 110 -9.00 7.16 -35.12
C LYS A 110 -10.47 7.36 -35.47
N MET A 111 -11.33 6.40 -35.09
CA MET A 111 -12.77 6.50 -35.31
C MET A 111 -13.36 7.72 -34.60
N LEU A 112 -12.97 7.95 -33.34
CA LEU A 112 -13.41 9.09 -32.55
C LEU A 112 -13.06 10.42 -33.25
N TRP A 113 -11.84 10.53 -33.77
CA TRP A 113 -11.37 11.73 -34.46
C TRP A 113 -12.19 12.01 -35.73
N ASN A 114 -12.43 10.99 -36.54
CA ASN A 114 -13.20 11.12 -37.78
C ASN A 114 -14.65 11.58 -37.51
N CYS A 115 -15.28 11.09 -36.44
CA CYS A 115 -16.61 11.54 -36.05
C CYS A 115 -16.63 13.01 -35.62
N GLN A 116 -15.56 13.50 -34.99
CA GLN A 116 -15.47 14.89 -34.55
C GLN A 116 -15.22 15.86 -35.71
N ASP A 117 -14.42 15.48 -36.70
CA ASP A 117 -14.25 16.26 -37.93
C ASP A 117 -15.54 16.32 -38.74
N ALA A 118 -16.22 15.20 -38.91
CA ALA A 118 -17.52 15.16 -39.57
C ALA A 118 -18.56 16.08 -38.89
N SER A 119 -18.48 16.26 -37.56
CA SER A 119 -19.35 17.21 -36.86
C SER A 119 -18.99 18.68 -37.12
N LYS A 120 -17.74 19.00 -37.49
CA LYS A 120 -17.30 20.39 -37.76
C LYS A 120 -17.54 20.80 -39.21
N GLU A 121 -17.53 19.86 -40.14
CA GLU A 121 -17.82 20.13 -41.56
C GLU A 121 -19.32 20.36 -41.83
N ASN A 122 -20.21 19.93 -40.93
CA ASN A 122 -21.66 20.08 -41.04
C ASN A 122 -22.22 21.33 -40.31
N MET A 123 -21.37 22.32 -40.00
CA MET A 123 -21.72 23.62 -39.43
C MET A 123 -21.13 24.74 -40.28
#